data_AF-A0A6I1FX24-F1
#
_entry.id   AF-A0A6I1FX24-F1
#
_cell.length_a   1.000
_cell.length_b   1.000
_cell.length_c   1.000
_cell.angle_alpha   90.00
_cell.angle_beta   90.00
_cell.angle_gamma   90.00
#
_symmetry.space_group_name_H-M   'P 1'
#
loop_
_entity.id
_entity.type
_entity.pdbx_description
1 polymer ?
#
loop_
_entity_poly.entity_id
_entity_poly.type
_entity_poly.pdbx_seq_one_letter_code
_entity_poly.pdbx_strand_id
1 'polypeptide(L)'
;MGAGVALWVWLRTGRYRLSEDAPRLSLAHTRIVIPAAAAAGALAGVLDDPWLVIAAWVYLVGSVVVVWIDLDVHRIPDRLLSWWAPALLASLVLATAMGGGGWGMLVTALLSGAALTVLFLVLALVGSMGLGDVKLAGVTGLMLGALGWAALTTGVAAGFAAGAVAALWMLVRGARASSHLAFGPAIIVGAAAAIARAGLAG
;
A
#
# COMPACT_ATOMS: atom_id res chain seq x y z
N MET A 1 -18.74 -3.50 -0.80
CA MET A 1 -19.13 -2.68 -1.98
C MET A 1 -19.26 -1.19 -1.69
N GLY A 2 -19.84 -0.76 -0.56
CA GLY A 2 -20.03 0.68 -0.24
C GLY A 2 -18.76 1.54 -0.29
N ALA A 3 -17.64 1.06 0.27
CA ALA A 3 -16.36 1.77 0.22
C ALA A 3 -15.84 1.99 -1.20
N GLY A 4 -15.91 0.97 -2.08
CA GLY A 4 -15.48 1.10 -3.47
C GLY A 4 -16.29 2.13 -4.26
N VAL A 5 -17.61 2.22 -4.01
CA VAL A 5 -18.47 3.24 -4.62
C VAL A 5 -18.11 4.64 -4.10
N ALA A 6 -17.90 4.81 -2.80
CA ALA A 6 -17.48 6.09 -2.22
C ALA A 6 -16.13 6.56 -2.78
N LEU A 7 -15.14 5.65 -2.87
CA LEU A 7 -13.84 5.93 -3.47
C LEU A 7 -13.97 6.32 -4.94
N TRP A 8 -14.78 5.59 -5.71
CA TRP A 8 -15.05 5.92 -7.11
C TRP A 8 -15.69 7.30 -7.26
N VAL A 9 -16.71 7.62 -6.46
CA VAL A 9 -17.38 8.92 -6.47
C VAL A 9 -16.41 10.05 -6.16
N TRP A 10 -15.49 9.86 -5.22
CA TRP A 10 -14.46 10.85 -4.92
C TRP A 10 -13.41 10.96 -6.02
N LEU A 11 -12.84 9.85 -6.51
CA LEU A 11 -11.78 9.86 -7.53
C LEU A 11 -12.24 10.43 -8.87
N ARG A 12 -13.49 10.18 -9.28
CA ARG A 12 -14.04 10.76 -10.53
C ARG A 12 -14.13 12.28 -10.51
N THR A 13 -14.05 12.91 -9.34
CA THR A 13 -14.02 14.38 -9.24
C THR A 13 -12.69 14.98 -9.69
N GLY A 14 -11.63 14.17 -9.77
CA GLY A 14 -10.29 14.64 -10.13
C GLY A 14 -9.63 15.57 -9.11
N ARG A 15 -10.25 15.82 -7.94
CA ARG A 15 -9.76 16.77 -6.93
C ARG A 15 -8.39 16.42 -6.32
N TYR A 16 -7.90 15.20 -6.55
CA TYR A 16 -6.56 14.78 -6.13
C TYR A 16 -5.46 15.25 -7.08
N ARG A 17 -5.81 15.68 -8.31
CA ARG A 17 -4.86 16.23 -9.30
C ARG A 17 -4.52 17.67 -8.92
N LEU A 18 -3.23 17.98 -8.86
CA LEU A 18 -2.69 19.32 -8.68
C LEU A 18 -2.37 19.93 -10.04
N SER A 19 -2.18 21.25 -10.10
CA SER A 19 -1.86 21.97 -11.35
C SER A 19 -0.53 21.57 -11.98
N GLU A 20 0.39 21.04 -11.17
CA GLU A 20 1.72 20.57 -11.57
C GLU A 20 1.74 19.10 -12.01
N ASP A 21 0.62 18.39 -11.90
CA ASP A 21 0.52 17.00 -12.31
C ASP A 21 0.48 16.84 -13.82
N ALA A 22 1.02 15.72 -14.29
CA ALA A 22 0.86 15.22 -15.64
C ALA A 22 -0.01 13.96 -15.63
N PRO A 23 -1.36 14.08 -15.75
CA PRO A 23 -2.26 12.94 -15.70
C PRO A 23 -2.01 11.95 -16.83
N ARG A 24 -1.98 10.66 -16.49
CA ARG A 24 -1.70 9.57 -17.42
C ARG A 24 -2.92 8.68 -17.66
N LEU A 25 -3.89 8.71 -16.76
CA LEU A 25 -5.09 7.89 -16.85
C LEU A 25 -6.34 8.75 -17.14
N SER A 26 -7.29 8.15 -17.87
CA SER A 26 -8.62 8.75 -18.01
C SER A 26 -9.43 8.56 -16.74
N LEU A 27 -10.12 9.62 -16.29
CA LEU A 27 -11.03 9.55 -15.14
C LEU A 27 -12.20 8.59 -15.40
N ALA A 28 -12.53 8.26 -16.65
CA ALA A 28 -13.54 7.24 -16.96
C ALA A 28 -13.15 5.85 -16.43
N HIS A 29 -11.85 5.54 -16.36
CA HIS A 29 -11.35 4.25 -15.88
C HIS A 29 -11.38 4.13 -14.34
N THR A 30 -11.69 5.21 -13.60
CA THR A 30 -11.80 5.18 -12.12
C THR A 30 -12.78 4.12 -11.61
N ARG A 31 -13.72 3.66 -12.46
CA ARG A 31 -14.65 2.57 -12.13
C ARG A 31 -13.94 1.28 -11.70
N ILE A 32 -12.69 1.05 -12.14
CA ILE A 32 -11.88 -0.10 -11.73
C ILE A 32 -11.63 -0.16 -10.21
N VAL A 33 -11.72 0.98 -9.53
CA VAL A 33 -11.54 1.07 -8.07
C VAL A 33 -12.66 0.33 -7.33
N ILE A 34 -13.85 0.18 -7.93
CA ILE A 34 -14.97 -0.55 -7.30
C ILE A 34 -14.62 -2.05 -7.15
N PRO A 35 -14.33 -2.80 -8.23
CA PRO A 35 -13.92 -4.20 -8.10
C PRO A 35 -12.57 -4.35 -7.39
N ALA A 36 -11.63 -3.41 -7.54
CA ALA A 36 -10.36 -3.47 -6.81
C ALA A 36 -10.57 -3.33 -5.29
N ALA A 37 -11.44 -2.42 -4.83
CA ALA A 37 -11.77 -2.28 -3.41
C ALA A 37 -12.56 -3.49 -2.88
N ALA A 38 -13.38 -4.13 -3.72
CA ALA A 38 -14.05 -5.37 -3.36
C ALA A 38 -13.06 -6.52 -3.19
N ALA A 39 -12.11 -6.68 -4.13
CA ALA A 39 -11.04 -7.67 -4.04
C ALA A 39 -10.12 -7.41 -2.84
N ALA A 40 -9.76 -6.16 -2.58
CA ALA A 40 -9.01 -5.73 -1.39
C ALA A 40 -9.74 -6.12 -0.10
N GLY A 41 -11.06 -5.87 -0.03
CA GLY A 41 -11.86 -6.27 1.13
C GLY A 41 -11.98 -7.79 1.29
N ALA A 42 -12.11 -8.53 0.19
CA ALA A 42 -12.13 -9.99 0.22
C ALA A 42 -10.78 -10.56 0.67
N LEU A 43 -9.66 -9.99 0.19
CA LEU A 43 -8.32 -10.35 0.62
C LEU A 43 -8.08 -10.06 2.10
N ALA A 44 -8.57 -8.94 2.63
CA ALA A 44 -8.48 -8.67 4.05
C ALA A 44 -9.19 -9.76 4.90
N GLY A 45 -10.30 -10.29 4.39
CA GLY A 45 -11.09 -11.34 5.04
C GLY A 45 -10.49 -12.74 5.03
N VAL A 46 -9.27 -12.92 4.48
CA VAL A 46 -8.57 -14.22 4.57
C VAL A 46 -7.87 -14.43 5.91
N LEU A 47 -7.79 -13.41 6.77
CA LEU A 47 -7.19 -13.50 8.09
C LEU A 47 -8.20 -14.02 9.12
N ASP A 48 -7.73 -14.81 10.09
CA ASP A 48 -8.61 -15.39 11.11
C ASP A 48 -9.01 -14.42 12.22
N ASP A 49 -8.10 -13.53 12.64
CA ASP A 49 -8.38 -12.53 13.68
C ASP A 49 -9.26 -11.40 13.11
N PRO A 50 -10.51 -11.23 13.56
CA PRO A 50 -11.43 -10.23 13.03
C PRO A 50 -10.90 -8.79 13.15
N TRP A 51 -10.08 -8.51 14.15
CA TRP A 51 -9.51 -7.17 14.33
C TRP A 51 -8.35 -6.90 13.39
N LEU A 52 -7.55 -7.94 13.06
CA LEU A 52 -6.57 -7.85 11.99
C LEU A 52 -7.22 -7.77 10.61
N VAL A 53 -8.39 -8.40 10.40
CA VAL A 53 -9.20 -8.22 9.18
C VAL A 53 -9.55 -6.73 9.00
N ILE A 54 -9.97 -6.05 10.06
CA ILE A 54 -10.27 -4.60 9.99
C ILE A 54 -9.02 -3.80 9.61
N ALA A 55 -7.86 -4.07 10.23
CA ALA A 55 -6.62 -3.38 9.91
C ALA A 55 -6.17 -3.63 8.46
N ALA A 56 -6.20 -4.89 8.02
CA ALA A 56 -5.90 -5.28 6.64
C ALA A 56 -6.88 -4.64 5.65
N TRP A 57 -8.16 -4.53 6.00
CA TRP A 57 -9.16 -3.88 5.18
C TRP A 57 -8.88 -2.38 5.03
N VAL A 58 -8.57 -1.69 6.13
CA VAL A 58 -8.18 -0.27 6.12
C VAL A 58 -6.94 -0.06 5.25
N TYR A 59 -5.92 -0.91 5.41
CA TYR A 59 -4.71 -0.87 4.60
C TYR A 59 -5.01 -1.13 3.11
N LEU A 60 -5.60 -2.26 2.75
CA LEU A 60 -5.78 -2.67 1.36
C LEU A 60 -6.75 -1.76 0.60
N VAL A 61 -7.85 -1.32 1.21
CA VAL A 61 -8.80 -0.40 0.56
C VAL A 61 -8.19 0.98 0.36
N GLY A 62 -7.43 1.50 1.34
CA GLY A 62 -6.67 2.74 1.16
C GLY A 62 -5.60 2.60 0.07
N SER A 63 -4.96 1.43 -0.02
CA SER A 63 -3.95 1.13 -1.03
C SER A 63 -4.50 1.19 -2.46
N VAL A 64 -5.76 0.82 -2.70
CA VAL A 64 -6.39 0.95 -4.03
C VAL A 64 -6.39 2.41 -4.50
N VAL A 65 -6.65 3.36 -3.58
CA VAL A 65 -6.63 4.80 -3.89
C VAL A 65 -5.21 5.26 -4.18
N VAL A 66 -4.25 4.83 -3.35
CA VAL A 66 -2.83 5.15 -3.55
C VAL A 66 -2.35 4.65 -4.91
N VAL A 67 -2.62 3.40 -5.25
CA VAL A 67 -2.25 2.80 -6.55
C VAL A 67 -2.87 3.57 -7.71
N TRP A 68 -4.14 3.95 -7.62
CA TRP A 68 -4.78 4.74 -8.66
C TRP A 68 -4.08 6.10 -8.85
N ILE A 69 -3.84 6.82 -7.76
CA ILE A 69 -3.23 8.16 -7.82
C ILE A 69 -1.77 8.06 -8.30
N ASP A 70 -1.02 7.06 -7.85
CA ASP A 70 0.36 6.87 -8.28
C ASP A 70 0.45 6.52 -9.78
N LEU A 71 -0.43 5.66 -10.29
CA LEU A 71 -0.47 5.36 -11.71
C LEU A 71 -0.90 6.56 -12.57
N ASP A 72 -1.82 7.39 -12.06
CA ASP A 72 -2.30 8.57 -12.78
C ASP A 72 -1.28 9.70 -12.81
N VAL A 73 -0.66 10.04 -11.67
CA VAL A 73 0.16 11.26 -11.53
C VAL A 73 1.55 11.03 -10.94
N HIS A 74 1.95 9.78 -10.64
CA HIS A 74 3.27 9.42 -10.08
C HIS A 74 3.56 10.15 -8.77
N ARG A 75 2.57 10.14 -7.88
CA ARG A 75 2.66 10.76 -6.57
C ARG A 75 1.89 9.94 -5.55
N ILE A 76 2.50 9.82 -4.37
CA ILE A 76 1.81 9.37 -3.15
C ILE A 76 1.30 10.62 -2.39
N PRO A 77 -0.02 10.86 -2.30
CA PRO A 77 -0.55 12.12 -1.78
C PRO A 77 -0.48 12.20 -0.24
N ASP A 78 0.25 13.20 0.26
CA ASP A 78 0.43 13.44 1.70
C ASP A 78 -0.88 13.60 2.48
N ARG A 79 -1.88 14.27 1.87
CA ARG A 79 -3.21 14.42 2.48
C ARG A 79 -3.94 13.10 2.65
N LEU A 80 -3.69 12.10 1.80
CA LEU A 80 -4.27 10.78 1.99
C LEU A 80 -3.57 10.06 3.13
N LEU A 81 -2.24 10.10 3.15
CA LEU A 81 -1.43 9.46 4.19
C LEU A 81 -1.70 10.05 5.58
N SER A 82 -1.99 11.34 5.68
CA SER A 82 -2.30 12.00 6.96
C SER A 82 -3.55 11.46 7.64
N TRP A 83 -4.49 10.87 6.89
CA TRP A 83 -5.69 10.23 7.46
C TRP A 83 -5.58 8.70 7.44
N TRP A 84 -4.99 8.13 6.40
CA TRP A 84 -4.88 6.69 6.21
C TRP A 84 -3.90 6.04 7.20
N ALA A 85 -2.73 6.63 7.44
CA ALA A 85 -1.75 6.06 8.36
C ALA A 85 -2.25 6.07 9.82
N PRO A 86 -2.87 7.15 10.35
CA PRO A 86 -3.48 7.11 11.68
C PRO A 86 -4.67 6.16 11.77
N ALA A 87 -5.49 6.02 10.72
CA ALA A 87 -6.59 5.07 10.70
C ALA A 87 -6.07 3.62 10.80
N LEU A 88 -5.01 3.29 10.06
CA LEU A 88 -4.35 1.99 10.18
C LEU A 88 -3.78 1.79 11.58
N LEU A 89 -3.01 2.76 12.11
CA LEU A 89 -2.44 2.64 13.45
C LEU A 89 -3.52 2.46 14.52
N ALA A 90 -4.61 3.21 14.44
CA ALA A 90 -5.75 3.07 15.35
C ALA A 90 -6.37 1.67 15.27
N SER A 91 -6.55 1.13 14.06
CA SER A 91 -7.04 -0.24 13.88
C SER A 91 -6.07 -1.31 14.43
N LEU A 92 -4.76 -1.09 14.35
CA LEU A 92 -3.75 -1.97 14.93
C LEU A 92 -3.73 -1.90 16.47
N VAL A 93 -3.92 -0.70 17.05
CA VAL A 93 -4.09 -0.54 18.50
C VAL A 93 -5.37 -1.25 18.96
N LEU A 94 -6.47 -1.14 18.20
CA LEU A 94 -7.70 -1.86 18.49
C LEU A 94 -7.50 -3.38 18.41
N ALA A 95 -6.81 -3.87 17.39
CA ALA A 95 -6.45 -5.29 17.27
C ALA A 95 -5.52 -5.77 18.40
N THR A 96 -4.67 -4.89 18.92
CA THR A 96 -3.83 -5.17 20.09
C THR A 96 -4.65 -5.31 21.37
N ALA A 97 -5.65 -4.44 21.54
CA ALA A 97 -6.47 -4.41 22.75
C ALA A 97 -7.57 -5.48 22.76
N MET A 98 -8.11 -5.82 21.59
CA MET A 98 -9.31 -6.67 21.46
C MET A 98 -9.04 -8.01 20.76
N GLY A 99 -7.91 -8.13 20.06
CA GLY A 99 -7.51 -9.32 19.31
C GLY A 99 -6.48 -10.19 20.04
N GLY A 100 -5.93 -11.17 19.31
CA GLY A 100 -5.05 -12.20 19.89
C GLY A 100 -3.57 -11.81 20.01
N GLY A 101 -3.12 -10.79 19.27
CA GLY A 101 -1.69 -10.50 19.10
C GLY A 101 -0.99 -9.82 20.29
N GLY A 102 -1.74 -9.15 21.16
CA GLY A 102 -1.20 -8.41 22.31
C GLY A 102 -0.16 -7.35 21.97
N TRP A 103 0.49 -6.76 22.98
CA TRP A 103 1.42 -5.63 22.80
C TRP A 103 2.65 -5.96 21.94
N GLY A 104 3.08 -7.22 21.91
CA GLY A 104 4.19 -7.67 21.07
C GLY A 104 3.94 -7.49 19.58
N MET A 105 2.69 -7.67 19.14
CA MET A 105 2.26 -7.40 17.77
C MET A 105 2.43 -5.92 17.42
N LEU A 106 1.97 -5.01 18.29
CA LEU A 106 2.09 -3.57 18.08
C LEU A 106 3.55 -3.12 18.02
N VAL A 107 4.40 -3.65 18.92
CA VAL A 107 5.84 -3.38 18.89
C VAL A 107 6.44 -3.84 17.57
N THR A 108 6.11 -5.05 17.12
CA THR A 108 6.61 -5.58 15.84
C THR A 108 6.13 -4.76 14.65
N ALA A 109 4.87 -4.30 14.67
CA ALA A 109 4.32 -3.37 13.68
C ALA A 109 5.11 -2.07 13.62
N LEU A 110 5.33 -1.41 14.77
CA LEU A 110 6.07 -0.15 14.85
C LEU A 110 7.53 -0.30 14.41
N LEU A 111 8.21 -1.36 14.86
CA LEU A 111 9.58 -1.67 14.45
C LEU A 111 9.68 -1.93 12.94
N SER A 112 8.72 -2.66 12.38
CA SER A 112 8.67 -2.94 10.94
C SER A 112 8.39 -1.69 10.13
N GLY A 113 7.47 -0.83 10.59
CA GLY A 113 7.20 0.46 9.97
C GLY A 113 8.43 1.38 9.99
N ALA A 114 9.14 1.45 11.12
CA ALA A 114 10.39 2.20 11.23
C ALA A 114 11.48 1.62 10.32
N ALA A 115 11.65 0.30 10.31
CA ALA A 115 12.65 -0.38 9.50
C ALA A 115 12.43 -0.15 7.99
N LEU A 116 11.19 -0.28 7.50
CA LEU A 116 10.89 -0.02 6.09
C LEU A 116 11.01 1.47 5.75
N THR A 117 10.64 2.36 6.66
CA THR A 117 10.86 3.81 6.47
C THR A 117 12.35 4.10 6.30
N VAL A 118 13.21 3.56 7.18
CA VAL A 118 14.66 3.75 7.10
C VAL A 118 15.23 3.13 5.82
N LEU A 119 14.84 1.89 5.50
CA LEU A 119 15.27 1.21 4.28
C LEU A 119 14.95 2.03 3.03
N PHE A 120 13.70 2.47 2.87
CA PHE A 120 13.29 3.23 1.72
C PHE A 120 13.86 4.64 1.71
N LEU A 121 14.08 5.25 2.88
CA LEU A 121 14.78 6.53 2.98
C LEU A 121 16.22 6.41 2.46
N VAL A 122 16.95 5.36 2.85
CA VAL A 122 18.29 5.09 2.31
C VAL A 122 18.23 4.93 0.79
N LEU A 123 17.27 4.16 0.26
CA LEU A 123 17.08 3.99 -1.19
C LEU A 123 16.74 5.31 -1.90
N ALA A 124 15.97 6.20 -1.27
CA ALA A 124 15.66 7.53 -1.79
C ALA A 124 16.86 8.49 -1.76
N LEU A 125 17.79 8.31 -0.81
CA LEU A 125 19.00 9.12 -0.72
C LEU A 125 20.08 8.68 -1.72
N VAL A 126 20.17 7.38 -2.03
CA VAL A 126 21.19 6.84 -2.96
C VAL A 126 20.68 6.68 -4.40
N GLY A 127 19.36 6.64 -4.58
CA GLY A 127 18.71 6.42 -5.87
C GLY A 127 17.72 7.53 -6.22
N SER A 128 16.94 7.31 -7.28
CA SER A 128 15.92 8.26 -7.75
C SER A 128 14.52 7.94 -7.21
N MET A 129 14.42 7.44 -5.97
CA MET A 129 13.15 7.03 -5.37
C MET A 129 12.47 8.21 -4.68
N GLY A 130 11.14 8.33 -4.82
CA GLY A 130 10.39 9.46 -4.28
C GLY A 130 10.17 9.33 -2.77
N LEU A 131 10.15 10.47 -2.06
CA LEU A 131 9.83 10.49 -0.61
C LEU A 131 8.41 9.96 -0.31
N GLY A 132 7.52 9.97 -1.31
CA GLY A 132 6.21 9.33 -1.23
C GLY A 132 6.29 7.81 -0.97
N ASP A 133 7.21 7.12 -1.66
CA ASP A 133 7.41 5.68 -1.49
C ASP A 133 7.96 5.34 -0.10
N VAL A 134 8.80 6.22 0.47
CA VAL A 134 9.32 6.09 1.84
C VAL A 134 8.17 6.08 2.85
N LYS A 135 7.23 7.01 2.73
CA LYS A 135 6.08 7.08 3.62
C LYS A 135 5.16 5.89 3.43
N LEU A 136 4.92 5.47 2.18
CA LEU A 136 4.13 4.28 1.87
C LEU A 136 4.75 3.00 2.44
N ALA A 137 6.07 2.86 2.34
CA ALA A 137 6.82 1.74 2.90
C ALA A 137 6.68 1.69 4.42
N GLY A 138 6.72 2.84 5.10
CA GLY A 138 6.45 2.94 6.54
C GLY A 138 5.06 2.43 6.91
N VAL A 139 4.01 2.91 6.22
CA VAL A 139 2.62 2.46 6.44
C VAL A 139 2.47 0.96 6.15
N THR A 140 3.13 0.48 5.10
CA THR A 140 3.14 -0.94 4.73
C THR A 140 3.84 -1.79 5.79
N GLY A 141 4.94 -1.28 6.37
CA GLY A 141 5.66 -1.94 7.44
C GLY A 141 4.82 -2.10 8.71
N LEU A 142 3.97 -1.11 9.04
CA LEU A 142 3.02 -1.24 10.14
C LEU A 142 2.08 -2.44 9.94
N MET A 143 1.46 -2.54 8.76
CA MET A 143 0.53 -3.62 8.45
C MET A 143 1.22 -4.98 8.46
N LEU A 144 2.34 -5.11 7.75
CA LEU A 144 3.04 -6.38 7.63
C LEU A 144 3.72 -6.82 8.93
N GLY A 145 4.21 -5.86 9.74
CA GLY A 145 4.78 -6.16 11.04
C GLY A 145 3.74 -6.66 12.05
N ALA A 146 2.48 -6.20 11.94
CA ALA A 146 1.39 -6.76 12.73
C ALA A 146 1.09 -8.23 12.38
N LEU A 147 1.38 -8.65 11.14
CA LEU A 147 1.32 -10.05 10.71
C LEU A 147 2.64 -10.82 10.98
N GLY A 148 3.64 -10.16 11.55
CA GLY A 148 4.93 -10.74 11.93
C GLY A 148 6.02 -10.67 10.86
N TRP A 149 7.24 -11.02 11.26
CA TRP A 149 8.46 -10.92 10.45
C TRP A 149 8.40 -11.71 9.13
N ALA A 150 7.69 -12.84 9.11
CA ALA A 150 7.52 -13.63 7.91
C ALA A 150 6.67 -12.88 6.87
N ALA A 151 5.62 -12.15 7.29
CA ALA A 151 4.83 -11.32 6.38
C ALA A 151 5.65 -10.12 5.89
N LEU A 152 6.40 -9.46 6.78
CA LEU A 152 7.30 -8.35 6.40
C LEU A 152 8.30 -8.76 5.31
N THR A 153 9.05 -9.84 5.54
CA THR A 153 10.06 -10.33 4.59
C THR A 153 9.45 -10.79 3.27
N THR A 154 8.29 -11.47 3.33
CA THR A 154 7.54 -11.85 2.12
C THR A 154 7.13 -10.62 1.32
N GLY A 155 6.58 -9.60 1.99
CA GLY A 155 6.09 -8.40 1.31
C GLY A 155 7.21 -7.57 0.71
N VAL A 156 8.34 -7.45 1.39
CA VAL A 156 9.54 -6.80 0.86
C VAL A 156 10.05 -7.56 -0.37
N ALA A 157 10.26 -8.87 -0.27
CA ALA A 157 10.75 -9.68 -1.38
C ALA A 157 9.81 -9.64 -2.59
N ALA A 158 8.52 -9.84 -2.38
CA ALA A 158 7.50 -9.79 -3.42
C ALA A 158 7.36 -8.39 -4.03
N GLY A 159 7.50 -7.33 -3.23
CA GLY A 159 7.46 -5.95 -3.71
C GLY A 159 8.65 -5.61 -4.60
N PHE A 160 9.88 -5.97 -4.19
CA PHE A 160 11.06 -5.79 -5.04
C PHE A 160 10.99 -6.64 -6.32
N ALA A 161 10.48 -7.87 -6.24
CA ALA A 161 10.25 -8.70 -7.42
C ALA A 161 9.25 -8.06 -8.39
N ALA A 162 8.11 -7.56 -7.88
CA ALA A 162 7.13 -6.84 -8.69
C ALA A 162 7.72 -5.57 -9.32
N GLY A 163 8.51 -4.82 -8.56
CA GLY A 163 9.22 -3.64 -9.06
C GLY A 163 10.23 -3.98 -10.16
N ALA A 164 10.98 -5.07 -10.00
CA ALA A 164 11.93 -5.55 -11.01
C ALA A 164 11.21 -5.97 -12.31
N VAL A 165 10.08 -6.68 -12.21
CA VAL A 165 9.24 -7.05 -13.36
C VAL A 165 8.71 -5.80 -14.07
N ALA A 166 8.22 -4.81 -13.31
CA ALA A 166 7.73 -3.55 -13.87
C ALA A 166 8.86 -2.76 -14.58
N ALA A 167 10.04 -2.68 -13.97
CA ALA A 167 11.21 -2.05 -14.56
C ALA A 167 11.64 -2.74 -15.87
N LEU A 168 11.68 -4.08 -15.88
CA LEU A 168 12.02 -4.87 -17.06
C LEU A 168 11.00 -4.66 -18.18
N TRP A 169 9.71 -4.64 -17.84
CA TRP A 169 8.64 -4.39 -18.82
C TRP A 169 8.73 -2.99 -19.42
N MET A 170 9.03 -1.97 -18.61
CA MET A 170 9.28 -0.62 -19.10
C MET A 170 10.49 -0.58 -20.05
N LEU A 171 11.57 -1.28 -19.71
CA LEU A 171 12.76 -1.37 -20.55
C LEU A 171 12.46 -2.00 -21.91
N VAL A 172 11.70 -3.10 -21.94
CA VAL A 172 11.26 -3.76 -23.18
C VAL A 172 10.38 -2.85 -24.04
N ARG A 173 9.65 -1.91 -23.41
CA ARG A 173 8.84 -0.89 -24.09
C ARG A 173 9.60 0.38 -24.49
N GLY A 174 10.93 0.39 -24.35
CA GLY A 174 11.79 1.50 -24.76
C GLY A 174 11.90 2.63 -23.75
N ALA A 175 11.63 2.37 -22.46
CA ALA A 175 11.91 3.33 -21.40
C ALA A 175 13.41 3.68 -21.36
N ARG A 176 13.70 4.95 -21.10
CA ARG A 176 15.07 5.48 -20.97
C ARG A 176 15.48 5.51 -19.50
N ALA A 177 16.77 5.68 -19.23
CA ALA A 177 17.28 5.83 -17.86
C ALA A 177 16.62 6.99 -17.07
N SER A 178 16.06 7.99 -17.76
CA SER A 178 15.30 9.10 -17.18
C SER A 178 13.82 8.79 -16.90
N SER A 179 13.35 7.58 -17.24
CA SER A 179 11.95 7.19 -17.02
C SER A 179 11.74 6.86 -15.54
N HIS A 180 10.88 7.63 -14.88
CA HIS A 180 10.52 7.37 -13.48
C HIS A 180 9.55 6.19 -13.39
N LEU A 181 9.93 5.17 -12.63
CA LEU A 181 9.06 4.04 -12.25
C LEU A 181 8.24 4.43 -11.02
N ALA A 182 6.92 4.28 -11.11
CA ALA A 182 6.03 4.37 -9.96
C ALA A 182 6.21 3.11 -9.10
N PHE A 183 6.90 3.23 -7.96
CA PHE A 183 7.23 2.07 -7.11
C PHE A 183 6.10 1.72 -6.13
N GLY A 184 5.17 2.64 -5.91
CA GLY A 184 4.01 2.44 -5.03
C GLY A 184 3.20 1.17 -5.32
N PRO A 185 2.78 0.91 -6.58
CA PRO A 185 2.10 -0.32 -6.95
C PRO A 185 2.89 -1.59 -6.59
N ALA A 186 4.21 -1.58 -6.74
CA ALA A 186 5.05 -2.72 -6.41
C ALA A 186 5.04 -3.01 -4.90
N ILE A 187 5.14 -1.96 -4.06
CA ILE A 187 5.02 -2.08 -2.60
C ILE A 187 3.67 -2.70 -2.20
N ILE A 188 2.57 -2.20 -2.79
CA ILE A 188 1.21 -2.68 -2.48
C ILE A 188 1.00 -4.13 -2.95
N VAL A 189 1.50 -4.49 -4.13
CA VAL A 189 1.45 -5.89 -4.63
C VAL A 189 2.20 -6.83 -3.68
N GLY A 190 3.39 -6.42 -3.22
CA GLY A 190 4.14 -7.19 -2.23
C GLY A 190 3.37 -7.38 -0.93
N ALA A 191 2.78 -6.31 -0.41
CA ALA A 191 1.97 -6.37 0.80
C ALA A 191 0.72 -7.25 0.66
N ALA A 192 0.01 -7.16 -0.47
CA ALA A 192 -1.14 -8.01 -0.78
C ALA A 192 -0.74 -9.49 -0.84
N ALA A 193 0.40 -9.82 -1.45
CA ALA A 193 0.91 -11.19 -1.49
C ALA A 193 1.26 -11.71 -0.08
N ALA A 194 1.85 -10.86 0.77
CA ALA A 194 2.16 -11.22 2.15
C ALA A 194 0.90 -11.45 3.00
N ILE A 195 -0.13 -10.62 2.84
CA ILE A 195 -1.43 -10.77 3.51
C ILE A 195 -2.12 -12.06 3.05
N ALA A 196 -2.13 -12.34 1.74
CA ALA A 196 -2.67 -13.58 1.20
C ALA A 196 -1.96 -14.81 1.79
N ARG A 197 -0.61 -14.78 1.83
CA ARG A 197 0.19 -15.87 2.39
C ARG A 197 -0.08 -16.06 3.89
N ALA A 198 -0.26 -14.97 4.64
CA ALA A 198 -0.58 -15.04 6.07
C ALA A 198 -1.92 -15.75 6.32
N GLY A 199 -2.96 -15.42 5.56
CA GLY A 199 -4.27 -16.08 5.68
C GLY A 199 -4.29 -17.53 5.20
N LEU A 200 -3.36 -17.95 4.33
CA LEU A 200 -3.22 -19.36 3.93
C LEU A 200 -2.43 -20.21 4.94
N ALA A 201 -1.76 -19.58 5.91
CA ALA A 201 -0.90 -20.24 6.88
C ALA A 201 -1.52 -20.33 8.29
N GLY A 202 -2.67 -19.70 8.51
CA GLY A 202 -3.53 -19.87 9.69
C GLY A 202 -4.47 -21.06 9.53
#